data_AF-A0A2U9SMG6-F1
#
_entry.id   AF-A0A2U9SMG6-F1
#
_cell.length_a   1.000
_cell.length_b   1.000
_cell.length_c   1.000
_cell.angle_alpha   90.00
_cell.angle_beta   90.00
_cell.angle_gamma   90.00
#
_symmetry.space_group_name_H-M   'P 1'
#
loop_
_entity.id
_entity.type
_entity.pdbx_description
1 polymer ?
#
loop_
_entity_poly.entity_id
_entity_poly.type
_entity_poly.pdbx_seq_one_letter_code
_entity_poly.pdbx_strand_id
1 'polypeptide(L)'
;MQRRLIHKELKMLERIVAKQAVGSVQGGDRDPWLNPPFKAQIKFPGTFSTAPIVIVTALQDPNDASNYPDTFSVTVTKVTTTGFNVNITREDRVFPNYSGSDWGQNLYVSYIAEVPSQ
;
A
#
# COMPACT_ATOMS: atom_id res chain seq x y z
N MET A 1 20.40 -41.93 -23.98
CA MET A 1 20.64 -41.02 -22.84
C MET A 1 19.54 -39.95 -22.86
N GLN A 2 18.48 -40.14 -22.07
CA GLN A 2 17.26 -39.32 -22.13
C GLN A 2 17.37 -38.19 -21.11
N ARG A 3 17.44 -36.93 -21.59
CA ARG A 3 17.49 -35.74 -20.73
C ARG A 3 16.13 -35.56 -20.04
N ARG A 4 16.07 -35.77 -18.73
CA ARG A 4 14.93 -35.37 -17.89
C ARG A 4 14.92 -33.84 -17.81
N LEU A 5 13.95 -33.21 -18.46
CA LEU A 5 13.56 -31.83 -18.20
C LEU A 5 12.82 -31.80 -16.85
N ILE A 6 13.45 -31.21 -15.84
CA ILE A 6 12.80 -30.91 -14.55
C ILE A 6 11.92 -29.68 -14.78
N HIS A 7 10.62 -29.89 -15.01
CA HIS A 7 9.64 -28.81 -14.88
C HIS A 7 9.53 -28.49 -13.39
N LYS A 8 10.16 -27.39 -12.97
CA LYS A 8 9.94 -26.81 -11.65
C LYS A 8 8.57 -26.12 -11.73
N GLU A 9 7.52 -26.76 -11.23
CA GLU A 9 6.23 -26.10 -11.06
C GLU A 9 6.44 -24.85 -10.21
N LEU A 10 6.28 -23.67 -10.81
CA LEU A 10 6.20 -22.42 -10.07
C LEU A 10 4.86 -22.46 -9.33
N LYS A 11 4.90 -22.75 -8.03
CA LYS A 11 3.72 -22.66 -7.17
C LYS A 11 3.25 -21.19 -7.18
N MET A 12 2.15 -20.93 -7.88
CA MET A 12 1.55 -19.59 -7.92
C MET A 12 1.00 -19.25 -6.55
N LEU A 13 1.03 -17.97 -6.20
CA LEU A 13 0.47 -17.51 -4.93
C LEU A 13 -1.06 -17.57 -5.00
N GLU A 14 -1.68 -18.03 -3.91
CA GLU A 14 -3.14 -18.01 -3.73
C GLU A 14 -3.56 -16.91 -2.74
N ARG A 15 -2.71 -16.64 -1.73
CA ARG A 15 -2.94 -15.61 -0.72
C ARG A 15 -1.63 -15.02 -0.19
N ILE A 16 -1.65 -13.74 0.13
CA ILE A 16 -0.59 -13.00 0.81
C ILE A 16 -1.21 -12.18 1.95
N VAL A 17 -0.54 -12.17 3.10
CA VAL A 17 -0.75 -11.18 4.17
C VAL A 17 0.60 -10.54 4.42
N ALA A 18 0.73 -9.24 4.18
CA ALA A 18 2.02 -8.57 4.21
C ALA A 18 1.92 -7.10 4.61
N LYS A 19 3.07 -6.53 4.96
CA LYS A 19 3.26 -5.11 5.20
C LYS A 19 4.36 -4.57 4.30
N GLN A 20 4.21 -3.34 3.83
CA GLN A 20 5.24 -2.66 3.03
C GLN A 20 5.33 -1.18 3.44
N ALA A 21 6.54 -0.70 3.65
CA ALA A 21 6.79 0.73 3.87
C ALA A 21 6.39 1.52 2.62
N VAL A 22 5.66 2.61 2.81
CA VAL A 22 5.31 3.55 1.73
C VAL A 22 5.96 4.92 1.91
N GLY A 23 6.56 5.16 3.08
CA GLY A 23 7.34 6.37 3.40
C GLY A 23 6.47 7.49 3.96
N SER A 24 7.02 8.69 3.99
CA SER A 24 6.34 9.91 4.40
C SER A 24 5.91 10.74 3.20
N VAL A 25 5.01 11.69 3.44
CA VAL A 25 4.77 12.83 2.54
C VAL A 25 5.45 14.03 3.19
N GLN A 26 6.33 14.70 2.45
CA GLN A 26 6.92 15.97 2.88
C GLN A 26 5.99 17.13 2.54
N GLY A 27 5.87 18.04 3.50
CA GLY A 27 5.17 19.31 3.36
C GLY A 27 5.66 20.15 2.18
N GLY A 28 4.74 20.92 1.60
CA GLY A 28 5.05 22.04 0.71
C GLY A 28 4.70 23.37 1.36
N ASP A 29 5.34 24.46 0.92
CA ASP A 29 5.27 25.81 1.52
C ASP A 29 3.91 26.53 1.38
N ARG A 30 2.87 25.86 0.88
CA ARG A 30 1.56 26.48 0.61
C ARG A 30 0.47 25.71 1.33
N ASP A 31 -0.54 26.44 1.78
CA ASP A 31 -1.86 25.94 2.21
C ASP A 31 -2.78 25.83 0.99
N PRO A 32 -2.78 24.72 0.22
CA PRO A 32 -3.91 24.45 -0.62
C PRO A 32 -5.02 23.84 0.24
N TRP A 33 -6.25 24.32 0.06
CA TRP A 33 -7.49 23.62 0.41
C TRP A 33 -7.64 22.24 -0.27
N LEU A 34 -6.60 21.77 -0.97
CA LEU A 34 -6.53 20.53 -1.70
C LEU A 34 -5.69 19.54 -0.90
N ASN A 35 -6.25 18.37 -0.63
CA ASN A 35 -5.58 17.26 0.02
C ASN A 35 -5.24 16.20 -1.03
N PRO A 36 -4.14 16.36 -1.80
CA PRO A 36 -3.82 15.40 -2.86
C PRO A 36 -3.44 14.06 -2.24
N PRO A 37 -3.92 12.93 -2.80
CA PRO A 37 -3.55 11.63 -2.30
C PRO A 37 -2.06 11.37 -2.57
N PHE A 38 -1.36 10.86 -1.57
CA PHE A 38 -0.08 10.20 -1.77
C PHE A 38 -0.29 8.90 -2.55
N LYS A 39 0.55 8.67 -3.56
CA LYS A 39 0.42 7.51 -4.45
C LYS A 39 1.63 6.62 -4.30
N ALA A 40 1.40 5.38 -3.89
CA ALA A 40 2.43 4.35 -3.81
C ALA A 40 2.10 3.15 -4.71
N GLN A 41 3.15 2.51 -5.22
CA GLN A 41 3.07 1.24 -5.92
C GLN A 41 3.56 0.13 -4.99
N ILE A 42 2.70 -0.87 -4.78
CA ILE A 42 2.98 -2.02 -3.92
C ILE A 42 3.28 -3.20 -4.82
N LYS A 43 4.41 -3.88 -4.55
CA LYS A 43 4.82 -5.08 -5.28
C LYS A 43 4.53 -6.29 -4.42
N PHE A 44 3.87 -7.29 -4.99
CA PHE A 44 3.73 -8.56 -4.31
C PHE A 44 5.09 -9.28 -4.26
N PRO A 45 5.39 -10.03 -3.19
CA PRO A 45 6.61 -10.85 -3.10
C PRO A 45 6.66 -12.02 -4.10
N GLY A 46 5.57 -12.26 -4.84
CA GLY A 46 5.52 -13.18 -5.97
C GLY A 46 4.33 -12.89 -6.87
N THR A 47 4.11 -13.74 -7.87
CA THR A 47 3.09 -13.54 -8.91
C THR A 47 1.87 -14.42 -8.67
N PHE A 48 0.68 -13.84 -8.74
CA PHE A 48 -0.60 -14.54 -8.75
C PHE A 48 -0.96 -15.05 -10.15
N SER A 49 -1.81 -16.09 -10.22
CA SER A 49 -2.32 -16.64 -11.49
C SER A 49 -3.28 -15.68 -12.19
N THR A 50 -4.06 -14.93 -11.43
CA THR A 50 -5.01 -13.89 -11.85
C THR A 50 -4.88 -12.68 -10.92
N ALA A 51 -5.46 -11.54 -11.29
CA ALA A 51 -5.46 -10.38 -10.40
C ALA A 51 -6.26 -10.72 -9.12
N PRO A 52 -5.64 -10.62 -7.92
CA PRO A 52 -6.33 -10.94 -6.67
C PRO A 52 -7.31 -9.84 -6.25
N ILE A 53 -8.18 -10.13 -5.29
CA ILE A 53 -8.85 -9.10 -4.47
C ILE A 53 -7.82 -8.59 -3.45
N VAL A 54 -7.80 -7.27 -3.23
CA VAL A 54 -6.85 -6.63 -2.31
C VAL A 54 -7.60 -5.75 -1.31
N ILE A 55 -7.35 -6.00 -0.02
CA ILE A 55 -7.81 -5.15 1.09
C ILE A 55 -6.57 -4.55 1.75
N VAL A 56 -6.58 -3.23 1.96
CA VAL A 56 -5.43 -2.47 2.46
C VAL A 56 -5.87 -1.56 3.59
N THR A 57 -4.98 -1.36 4.55
CA THR A 57 -5.06 -0.31 5.57
C THR A 57 -3.71 0.38 5.72
N ALA A 58 -3.71 1.66 6.06
CA ALA A 58 -2.50 2.40 6.43
C ALA A 58 -2.16 2.14 7.91
N LEU A 59 -0.87 2.00 8.21
CA LEU A 59 -0.34 1.84 9.55
C LEU A 59 0.80 2.84 9.77
N GLN A 60 0.99 3.30 10.99
CA GLN A 60 2.21 4.00 11.40
C GLN A 60 3.44 3.10 11.21
N ASP A 61 4.61 3.71 10.95
CA ASP A 61 5.90 3.02 11.00
C ASP A 61 6.10 2.32 12.35
N PRO A 62 6.29 0.99 12.38
CA PRO A 62 6.47 0.25 13.62
C PRO A 62 7.77 0.61 14.37
N ASN A 63 8.69 1.33 13.73
CA ASN A 63 9.93 1.80 14.36
C ASN A 63 9.83 3.22 14.92
N ASP A 64 8.70 3.91 14.71
CA ASP A 64 8.44 5.22 15.31
C ASP A 64 7.69 5.04 16.63
N ALA A 65 8.29 5.50 17.73
CA ALA A 65 7.74 5.39 19.08
C ALA A 65 6.70 6.47 19.42
N SER A 66 6.51 7.45 18.53
CA SER A 66 5.51 8.52 18.70
C SER A 66 4.09 7.94 18.61
N ASN A 67 3.10 8.66 19.14
CA ASN A 67 1.69 8.27 18.99
C ASN A 67 0.96 9.36 18.20
N TYR A 68 0.84 9.17 16.90
CA TYR A 68 0.12 10.10 16.04
C TYR A 68 -1.39 9.80 16.13
N PRO A 69 -2.25 10.79 16.44
CA PRO A 69 -3.71 10.62 16.45
C PRO A 69 -4.32 10.67 15.04
N ASP A 70 -3.52 10.39 14.01
CA ASP A 70 -3.84 10.67 12.62
C ASP A 70 -4.82 9.64 12.05
N THR A 71 -5.71 10.08 11.15
CA THR A 71 -6.65 9.20 10.45
C THR A 71 -6.35 9.23 8.97
N PHE A 72 -6.32 8.06 8.32
CA PHE A 72 -6.04 7.96 6.89
C PHE A 72 -7.17 7.21 6.15
N SER A 73 -7.54 7.72 4.99
CA SER A 73 -8.30 6.98 3.99
C SER A 73 -7.36 6.36 2.97
N VAL A 74 -7.72 5.17 2.47
CA VAL A 74 -6.95 4.45 1.46
C VAL A 74 -7.85 3.97 0.34
N THR A 75 -7.35 4.02 -0.90
CA THR A 75 -8.03 3.42 -2.05
C THR A 75 -7.05 2.56 -2.84
N VAL A 76 -7.45 1.32 -3.11
CA VAL A 76 -6.71 0.42 -4.00
C VAL A 76 -7.12 0.67 -5.44
N THR A 77 -6.14 0.77 -6.34
CA THR A 77 -6.36 0.92 -7.77
C THR A 77 -5.40 0.05 -8.57
N LYS A 78 -5.71 -0.22 -9.84
CA LYS A 78 -4.82 -0.91 -10.80
C LYS A 78 -4.21 -2.21 -10.25
N VAL A 79 -5.04 -3.11 -9.72
CA VAL A 79 -4.57 -4.42 -9.26
C VAL A 79 -4.15 -5.27 -10.47
N THR A 80 -2.97 -5.86 -10.38
CA THR A 80 -2.42 -6.80 -11.36
C THR A 80 -2.01 -8.10 -10.67
N THR A 81 -1.46 -9.05 -11.41
CA THR A 81 -0.92 -10.30 -10.84
C THR A 81 0.36 -10.09 -10.01
N THR A 82 1.01 -8.93 -10.11
CA THR A 82 2.32 -8.64 -9.50
C THR A 82 2.30 -7.48 -8.52
N GLY A 83 1.19 -6.77 -8.39
CA GLY A 83 1.07 -5.67 -7.44
C GLY A 83 -0.23 -4.87 -7.59
N PHE A 84 -0.26 -3.72 -6.95
CA PHE A 84 -1.36 -2.75 -7.03
C PHE A 84 -0.86 -1.34 -6.72
N ASN A 85 -1.68 -0.35 -7.02
CA ASN A 85 -1.47 1.02 -6.59
C ASN A 85 -2.36 1.34 -5.38
N VAL A 86 -1.85 2.15 -4.45
CA VAL A 86 -2.62 2.69 -3.33
C VAL A 86 -2.55 4.21 -3.34
N ASN A 87 -3.71 4.84 -3.17
CA ASN A 87 -3.85 6.25 -2.88
C ASN A 87 -4.13 6.39 -1.38
N ILE A 88 -3.43 7.30 -0.70
CA ILE A 88 -3.55 7.53 0.73
C ILE A 88 -3.77 9.02 0.99
N THR A 89 -4.76 9.34 1.81
CA THR A 89 -5.11 10.70 2.20
C THR A 89 -5.24 10.79 3.72
N ARG A 90 -4.74 11.86 4.33
CA ARG A 90 -4.92 12.12 5.77
C ARG A 90 -6.21 12.90 6.00
N GLU A 91 -7.03 12.51 6.97
CA GLU A 91 -8.41 12.98 7.15
C GLU A 91 -8.62 13.85 8.41
N ASP A 92 -7.72 13.78 9.39
CA ASP A 92 -7.94 14.29 10.75
C ASP A 92 -7.59 15.77 10.97
N ARG A 93 -7.17 16.51 9.93
CA ARG A 93 -6.82 17.94 10.05
C ARG A 93 -7.81 18.82 9.27
N VAL A 94 -8.72 19.47 9.98
CA VAL A 94 -9.63 20.49 9.41
C VAL A 94 -9.40 21.81 10.14
N PHE A 95 -8.41 22.58 9.70
CA PHE A 95 -8.16 23.94 10.19
C PHE A 95 -8.05 24.91 9.01
N PRO A 96 -8.35 26.20 9.19
CA PRO A 96 -8.26 27.21 8.12
C PRO A 96 -6.85 27.40 7.54
N ASN A 97 -5.81 26.86 8.20
CA ASN A 97 -4.43 26.79 7.71
C ASN A 97 -4.03 25.32 7.47
N TYR A 98 -4.84 24.62 6.67
CA TYR A 98 -4.61 23.23 6.33
C TYR A 98 -3.39 23.10 5.41
N SER A 99 -2.24 22.74 5.98
CA SER A 99 -1.12 22.21 5.21
C SER A 99 -1.27 20.69 5.11
N GLY A 100 -2.10 20.24 4.16
CA GLY A 100 -2.29 18.82 3.85
C GLY A 100 -1.08 18.09 3.28
N SER A 101 0.11 18.66 3.45
CA SER A 101 1.28 18.30 2.70
C SER A 101 2.28 17.51 3.54
N ASP A 102 2.27 17.60 4.88
CA ASP A 102 3.18 16.81 5.73
C ASP A 102 2.40 15.86 6.66
N TRP A 103 2.88 14.63 6.76
CA TRP A 103 2.38 13.68 7.74
C TRP A 103 3.16 13.72 9.04
N GLY A 104 4.41 14.21 9.03
CA GLY A 104 5.31 14.17 10.18
C GLY A 104 5.66 12.75 10.63
N GLN A 105 5.26 11.73 9.87
CA GLN A 105 5.47 10.31 10.13
C GLN A 105 5.66 9.53 8.82
N ASN A 106 6.36 8.40 8.91
CA ASN A 106 6.38 7.40 7.85
C ASN A 106 5.18 6.46 8.01
N LEU A 107 4.62 6.03 6.89
CA LEU A 107 3.57 5.02 6.88
C LEU A 107 4.05 3.69 6.29
N TYR A 108 3.37 2.64 6.73
CA TYR A 108 3.30 1.35 6.09
C TYR A 108 1.89 1.14 5.57
N VAL A 109 1.76 0.27 4.58
CA VAL A 109 0.47 -0.38 4.29
C VAL A 109 0.51 -1.82 4.78
N SER A 110 -0.56 -2.27 5.41
CA SER A 110 -0.83 -3.68 5.68
C SER A 110 -1.93 -4.14 4.74
N TYR A 111 -1.74 -5.29 4.11
CA TYR A 111 -2.67 -5.76 3.09
C TYR A 111 -2.86 -7.27 3.10
N ILE A 112 -4.05 -7.66 2.65
CA ILE A 112 -4.40 -9.01 2.26
C ILE A 112 -4.63 -8.99 0.75
N ALA A 113 -3.99 -9.91 0.02
CA ALA A 113 -4.24 -10.14 -1.39
C ALA A 113 -4.56 -11.61 -1.60
N GLU A 114 -5.70 -11.91 -2.22
CA GLU A 114 -6.20 -13.28 -2.36
C GLU A 114 -6.89 -13.49 -3.70
N VAL A 115 -6.62 -14.62 -4.36
CA VAL A 115 -7.36 -15.01 -5.56
C VAL A 115 -8.76 -15.47 -5.12
N PRO A 116 -9.84 -14.85 -5.62
CA PRO A 116 -11.18 -15.29 -5.26
C PRO A 116 -11.43 -16.71 -5.76
N SER A 117 -12.07 -17.54 -4.93
CA SER A 117 -12.60 -18.83 -5.38
C SER A 117 -13.63 -18.59 -6.48
N GLN A 118 -13.62 -19.46 -7.50
CA GLN A 118 -14.67 -19.47 -8.51
C GLN A 118 -16.02 -19.89 -7.93
#